data_AF-A0A9Q4XSQ0-F1
#
_entry.id   AF-A0A9Q4XSQ0-F1
#
_cell.length_a   1.000
_cell.length_b   1.000
_cell.length_c   1.000
_cell.angle_alpha   90.00
_cell.angle_beta   90.00
_cell.angle_gamma   90.00
#
_symmetry.space_group_name_H-M   'P 1'
#
loop_
_entity.id
_entity.type
_entity.pdbx_description
1 polymer ?
#
loop_
_entity_poly.entity_id
_entity_poly.type
_entity_poly.pdbx_seq_one_letter_code
_entity_poly.pdbx_strand_id
1 'polypeptide(L)' 'MARKLTDRQKSRLWDAQKNHNFQASNRLEGIEVPLVTLSREEALARIEELRGHYER' A
#
# COMPACT_ATOMS: atom_id res chain seq x y z
N MET A 1 3.91 31.72 -8.20
CA MET A 1 2.60 31.08 -7.95
C MET A 1 2.76 29.56 -8.13
N ALA A 2 2.65 28.77 -7.07
CA ALA A 2 2.69 27.31 -7.18
C ALA A 2 1.43 26.83 -7.92
N ARG A 3 1.59 26.11 -9.04
CA ARG A 3 0.46 25.52 -9.77
C ARG A 3 -0.19 24.45 -8.88
N LYS A 4 -1.52 24.50 -8.79
CA LYS A 4 -2.31 23.48 -8.09
C LYS A 4 -2.08 22.12 -8.74
N LEU A 5 -1.79 21.10 -7.93
CA LEU A 5 -1.70 19.71 -8.40
C LEU A 5 -3.05 19.26 -8.95
N THR A 6 -3.03 18.62 -10.12
CA THR A 6 -4.20 17.94 -10.66
C THR A 6 -4.49 16.69 -9.86
N ASP A 7 -5.74 16.21 -9.90
CA ASP A 7 -6.10 15.00 -9.15
C ASP A 7 -5.32 13.78 -9.62
N ARG A 8 -5.04 13.67 -10.93
CA ARG A 8 -4.17 12.61 -11.47
C ARG A 8 -2.75 12.67 -10.86
N GLN A 9 -2.19 13.86 -10.67
CA GLN A 9 -0.88 14.01 -10.06
C GLN A 9 -0.89 13.61 -8.58
N LYS A 10 -1.96 13.93 -7.85
CA LYS A 10 -2.13 13.50 -6.44
C LYS A 10 -2.27 11.99 -6.34
N SER A 11 -3.13 11.36 -7.15
CA SER A 11 -3.31 9.91 -7.15
C SER A 11 -2.01 9.19 -7.46
N ARG A 12 -1.26 9.66 -8.45
CA ARG A 12 0.06 9.07 -8.79
C ARG A 12 1.06 9.17 -7.65
N LEU A 13 1.09 10.30 -6.93
CA LEU A 13 1.96 10.46 -5.77
C LEU A 13 1.57 9.51 -4.64
N TRP A 14 0.27 9.38 -4.36
CA TRP A 14 -0.27 8.44 -3.38
C TRP A 14 0.12 6.99 -3.71
N ASP A 15 -0.12 6.55 -4.95
CA ASP A 15 0.20 5.18 -5.37
C ASP A 15 1.70 4.87 -5.25
N ALA A 16 2.57 5.84 -5.51
CA ALA A 16 4.02 5.68 -5.38
C ALA A 16 4.49 5.54 -3.92
N GLN A 17 3.75 6.09 -2.94
CA GLN A 17 4.23 6.20 -1.55
C GLN A 17 3.47 5.32 -0.56
N LYS A 18 2.21 4.95 -0.83
CA LYS A 18 1.32 4.30 0.14
C LYS A 18 1.92 3.04 0.80
N ASN A 19 2.60 2.17 0.05
CA ASN A 19 3.16 0.93 0.59
C ASN A 19 4.41 1.17 1.45
N HIS A 20 5.27 2.10 1.03
CA HIS A 20 6.43 2.52 1.83
C HIS A 20 5.99 3.21 3.12
N ASN A 21 4.97 4.08 3.04
CA ASN A 21 4.40 4.75 4.19
C ASN A 21 3.78 3.76 5.16
N PHE A 22 3.05 2.75 4.67
CA PHE A 22 2.49 1.69 5.50
C PHE A 22 3.58 0.89 6.23
N GLN A 23 4.65 0.50 5.53
CA GLN A 23 5.78 -0.19 6.15
C GLN A 23 6.46 0.67 7.22
N ALA A 24 6.72 1.95 6.92
CA ALA A 24 7.32 2.88 7.87
C ALA A 24 6.41 3.14 9.08
N SER A 25 5.09 3.21 8.88
CA SER A 25 4.11 3.36 9.94
C SER A 25 4.14 2.18 10.90
N ASN A 26 4.17 0.94 10.40
CA ASN A 26 4.30 -0.26 11.24
C ASN A 26 5.60 -0.24 12.07
N ARG A 27 6.70 0.25 11.49
CA ARG A 27 7.97 0.41 12.23
C ARG A 27 7.88 1.39 13.40
N LEU A 28 6.99 2.38 13.36
CA LEU A 28 6.73 3.26 14.51
C LEU A 28 6.08 2.52 15.69
N GLU A 29 5.40 1.40 15.41
CA GLU A 29 4.78 0.53 16.41
C GLU A 29 5.69 -0.66 16.78
N GLY A 30 6.94 -0.68 16.29
CA GLY A 30 7.89 -1.78 16.51
C GLY A 30 7.56 -3.04 15.68
N ILE A 31 6.68 -2.95 14.69
CA ILE A 31 6.31 -4.05 13.81
C ILE A 31 7.15 -4.01 12.54
N GLU A 32 7.96 -5.04 12.34
CA GLU A 32 8.75 -5.24 11.11
C GLU A 32 7.96 -6.09 10.11
N VAL A 33 7.59 -5.50 8.97
CA VAL A 33 6.87 -6.16 7.88
C VAL A 33 7.58 -5.97 6.53
N PRO A 34 7.52 -6.96 5.62
CA PRO A 34 8.04 -6.80 4.26
C PRO A 34 7.33 -5.68 3.50
N LEU A 35 8.05 -5.03 2.58
CA LEU A 35 7.46 -4.04 1.68
C LEU A 35 6.50 -4.74 0.72
N VAL A 36 5.26 -4.24 0.62
CA VAL A 36 4.30 -4.69 -0.38
C VAL A 36 4.66 -4.08 -1.73
N THR A 37 5.01 -4.92 -2.70
CA THR A 37 5.33 -4.51 -4.09
C THR A 37 4.24 -4.89 -5.10
N LEU A 38 3.16 -5.51 -4.64
CA LEU A 38 2.06 -5.96 -5.46
C LEU A 38 1.28 -4.77 -6.04
N SER A 39 0.79 -4.94 -7.27
CA SER A 39 -0.28 -4.13 -7.83
C SER A 39 -1.57 -4.28 -7.02
N ARG A 40 -2.56 -3.44 -7.29
CA ARG A 40 -3.85 -3.50 -6.59
C ARG A 40 -4.55 -4.83 -6.81
N GLU A 41 -4.54 -5.32 -8.05
CA GLU A 41 -5.19 -6.55 -8.46
C GLU A 41 -4.52 -7.77 -7.81
N GLU A 42 -3.19 -7.81 -7.82
CA GLU A 42 -2.41 -8.87 -7.16
C GLU A 42 -2.61 -8.86 -5.64
N ALA A 43 -2.66 -7.68 -5.02
CA ALA A 43 -2.92 -7.57 -3.57
C ALA A 43 -4.31 -8.11 -3.20
N LEU A 44 -5.34 -7.84 -4.01
CA LEU A 44 -6.68 -8.38 -3.78
C LEU A 44 -6.73 -9.91 -3.93
N ALA A 45 -6.10 -10.44 -4.98
CA ALA A 45 -5.99 -11.89 -5.15
C ALA A 45 -5.28 -12.54 -3.95
N ARG A 46 -4.18 -11.94 -3.49
CA ARG A 46 -3.41 -12.44 -2.34
C ARG A 46 -4.22 -12.41 -1.04
N ILE A 47 -5.03 -11.38 -0.84
CA ILE A 47 -5.92 -11.30 0.34
C ILE A 47 -6.92 -12.47 0.34
N GLU A 48 -7.51 -12.78 -0.82
CA GLU A 48 -8.47 -13.89 -0.92
C GLU A 48 -7.83 -15.25 -0.63
N GLU A 49 -6.62 -15.48 -1.14
CA GLU A 49 -5.83 -16.68 -0.80
C GLU A 49 -5.55 -16.79 0.70
N LEU A 50 -5.18 -15.67 1.34
CA LEU A 50 -4.86 -15.64 2.77
C LEU A 50 -6.11 -15.90 3.61
N ARG A 51 -7.26 -15.33 3.26
CA ARG A 51 -8.55 -15.64 3.93
C ARG A 51 -8.85 -17.13 3.83
N GLY A 52 -8.77 -17.69 2.63
CA GLY A 52 -8.97 -19.12 2.41
C GLY A 52 -7.98 -20.01 3.17
N HIS A 53 -6.80 -19.51 3.55
CA HIS A 53 -5.81 -20.26 4.35
C HIS A 53 -6.08 -20.19 5.86
N TYR A 54 -6.50 -19.03 6.37
CA TYR A 54 -6.60 -18.77 7.82
C TYR A 54 -8.02 -18.83 8.39
N GLU A 55 -9.07 -18.74 7.56
CA GLU A 55 -10.48 -18.76 7.98
C GLU A 55 -11.11 -20.17 7.92
N ARG A 56 -10.34 -21.19 7.52
CA ARG A 56 -10.71 -22.61 7.62
C ARG A 56 -10.27 -23.19 8.96
#